data_AF-C6E987-F1
#
_entry.id   AF-C6E987-F1
#
_cell.length_a   1.000
_cell.length_b   1.000
_cell.length_c   1.000
_cell.angle_alpha   90.00
_cell.angle_beta   90.00
_cell.angle_gamma   90.00
#
_symmetry.space_group_name_H-M   'P 1'
#
loop_
_entity.id
_entity.type
_entity.pdbx_description
1 polymer ?
#
loop_
_entity_poly.entity_id
_entity_poly.type
_entity_poly.pdbx_seq_one_letter_code
_entity_poly.pdbx_strand_id
1 'polypeptide(L)'
;MYRGLEAGIEGRQEVETADEIAVQEQVAEVMAKLAHTVRTNSKKHGSLTPGEMLTLLAKNLPESVQKAVRTGMPNYAAYRDIKTIMTSSRQIFFYSLAHMSATVAEAKGRIEETKLIIAEKIRRDSRVTISLTPLNAIYALWPEMRTVKICSIMNEMQTQECYRDVKTVSACSGALYLYSDRHITDKYAVLLARTAVNDTCTTIAHTVREESRIYPRPIKITAFTSQVFGIPPASLEPCIVRVLNHPEFTDIRKLIHPETQAVYLYSNQYMKEDHAFSVMKWLEETPSKPHASLR
;
A
#
# COMPACT_ATOMS: atom_id res chain seq x y z
N MET A 1 41.23 -80.29 -5.26
CA MET A 1 40.70 -80.38 -3.89
C MET A 1 40.52 -78.93 -3.41
N TYR A 2 39.40 -78.27 -3.72
CA TYR A 2 38.09 -78.24 -3.03
C TYR A 2 38.09 -77.55 -1.64
N ARG A 3 37.27 -76.48 -1.57
CA ARG A 3 36.56 -75.87 -0.41
C ARG A 3 37.42 -75.22 0.69
N GLY A 4 37.02 -74.11 1.30
CA GLY A 4 35.76 -73.35 1.36
C GLY A 4 35.93 -72.19 2.36
N LEU A 5 35.18 -71.08 2.22
CA LEU A 5 34.12 -70.62 3.17
C LEU A 5 34.71 -70.14 4.53
N GLU A 6 34.42 -68.98 5.13
CA GLU A 6 33.28 -68.06 5.11
C GLU A 6 33.68 -66.83 5.97
N ALA A 7 33.37 -65.61 5.53
CA ALA A 7 32.27 -64.77 6.03
C ALA A 7 32.56 -64.02 7.34
N GLY A 8 32.41 -62.70 7.24
CA GLY A 8 32.43 -61.76 8.35
C GLY A 8 32.06 -60.35 7.88
N ILE A 9 31.07 -60.25 6.98
CA ILE A 9 30.36 -58.99 6.72
C ILE A 9 29.27 -58.90 7.79
N GLU A 10 29.62 -58.38 8.96
CA GLU A 10 28.66 -57.77 9.89
C GLU A 10 28.78 -56.26 9.64
N GLY A 11 27.85 -55.65 8.90
CA GLY A 11 26.53 -55.41 9.46
C GLY A 11 26.56 -54.29 10.49
N ARG A 12 27.25 -53.16 10.20
CA ARG A 12 26.98 -51.89 10.90
C ARG A 12 25.60 -51.39 10.47
N GLN A 13 24.55 -51.91 11.10
CA GLN A 13 23.35 -51.12 11.30
C GLN A 13 23.75 -49.94 12.16
N GLU A 14 23.74 -48.74 11.59
CA GLU A 14 23.76 -47.49 12.32
C GLU A 14 22.56 -47.53 13.28
N VAL A 15 22.84 -47.68 14.57
CA VAL A 15 21.83 -47.59 15.62
C VAL A 15 21.49 -46.10 15.72
N GLU A 16 20.44 -45.67 15.01
CA GLU A 16 19.84 -44.36 15.20
C GLU A 16 19.53 -44.19 16.69
N THR A 17 20.09 -43.15 17.29
CA THR A 17 19.89 -42.87 18.71
C THR A 17 18.42 -42.56 18.99
N ALA A 18 17.91 -42.91 20.18
CA ALA A 18 16.50 -42.68 20.53
C ALA A 18 16.05 -41.20 20.35
N ASP A 19 17.00 -40.27 20.45
CA ASP A 19 16.81 -38.84 20.23
C ASP A 19 16.66 -38.49 18.73
N GLU A 20 17.38 -39.19 17.83
CA GLU A 20 17.23 -39.05 16.38
C GLU A 20 15.89 -39.60 15.87
N ILE A 21 15.40 -40.69 16.46
CA ILE A 21 14.09 -41.28 16.15
C ILE A 21 12.95 -40.33 16.57
N ALA A 22 13.04 -39.75 17.78
CA ALA A 22 12.05 -38.77 18.26
C ALA A 22 12.03 -37.50 17.40
N VAL A 23 13.20 -37.03 16.96
CA VAL A 23 13.32 -35.91 16.03
C VAL A 23 12.69 -36.24 14.67
N GLN A 24 12.97 -37.42 14.10
CA GLN A 24 12.37 -37.87 12.83
C GLN A 24 10.85 -37.98 12.90
N GLU A 25 10.30 -38.47 14.01
CA GLU A 25 8.85 -38.60 14.21
C GLU A 25 8.16 -37.22 14.25
N GLN A 26 8.74 -36.26 14.97
CA GLN A 26 8.26 -34.88 15.00
C GLN A 26 8.35 -34.20 13.63
N VAL A 27 9.45 -34.41 12.89
CA VAL A 27 9.59 -33.94 11.50
C VAL A 27 8.48 -34.55 10.63
N ALA A 28 8.22 -35.85 10.74
CA ALA A 28 7.21 -36.55 9.97
C ALA A 28 5.79 -36.02 10.26
N GLU A 29 5.49 -35.72 11.54
CA GLU A 29 4.19 -35.15 11.95
C GLU A 29 3.97 -33.75 11.33
N VAL A 30 4.97 -32.87 11.40
CA VAL A 30 4.91 -31.52 10.79
C VAL A 30 4.69 -31.63 9.29
N MET A 31 5.41 -32.54 8.65
CA MET A 31 5.35 -32.76 7.20
C MET A 31 3.99 -33.33 6.78
N ALA A 32 3.41 -34.24 7.56
CA ALA A 32 2.07 -34.76 7.33
C ALA A 32 1.01 -33.66 7.46
N LYS A 33 1.11 -32.81 8.49
CA LYS A 33 0.21 -31.65 8.68
C LYS A 33 0.33 -30.67 7.51
N LEU A 34 1.53 -30.34 7.09
CA LEU A 34 1.73 -29.47 5.94
C LEU A 34 1.16 -30.10 4.66
N ALA A 35 1.45 -31.36 4.40
CA ALA A 35 0.95 -32.08 3.24
C ALA A 35 -0.58 -32.09 3.19
N HIS A 36 -1.24 -32.31 4.32
CA HIS A 36 -2.68 -32.22 4.45
C HIS A 36 -3.21 -30.83 4.10
N THR A 37 -2.58 -29.77 4.62
CA THR A 37 -2.95 -28.38 4.33
C THR A 37 -2.75 -28.03 2.86
N VAL A 38 -1.60 -28.41 2.26
CA VAL A 38 -1.31 -28.17 0.84
C VAL A 38 -2.33 -28.87 -0.06
N ARG A 39 -2.66 -30.13 0.23
CA ARG A 39 -3.66 -30.88 -0.53
C ARG A 39 -5.05 -30.26 -0.38
N THR A 40 -5.42 -29.86 0.83
CA THR A 40 -6.73 -29.22 1.10
C THR A 40 -6.85 -27.88 0.40
N ASN A 41 -5.83 -27.02 0.48
CA ASN A 41 -5.79 -25.72 -0.19
C ASN A 41 -5.82 -25.88 -1.72
N SER A 42 -5.02 -26.80 -2.26
CA SER A 42 -5.00 -27.08 -3.70
C SER A 42 -6.33 -27.64 -4.20
N LYS A 43 -7.03 -28.47 -3.42
CA LYS A 43 -8.29 -29.12 -3.81
C LYS A 43 -9.53 -28.25 -3.62
N LYS A 44 -9.70 -27.64 -2.44
CA LYS A 44 -10.92 -26.91 -2.06
C LYS A 44 -10.89 -25.44 -2.47
N HIS A 45 -9.73 -24.80 -2.29
CA HIS A 45 -9.58 -23.36 -2.50
C HIS A 45 -8.86 -23.04 -3.80
N GLY A 46 -8.22 -24.05 -4.41
CA GLY A 46 -7.29 -23.86 -5.51
C GLY A 46 -6.11 -22.95 -5.17
N SER A 47 -5.86 -22.63 -3.90
CA SER A 47 -4.85 -21.66 -3.50
C SER A 47 -3.49 -22.33 -3.30
N LEU A 48 -2.45 -21.53 -3.43
CA LEU A 48 -1.09 -21.92 -3.06
C LEU A 48 -0.91 -21.80 -1.55
N THR A 49 -0.15 -22.71 -0.94
CA THR A 49 0.17 -22.63 0.48
C THR A 49 1.49 -21.88 0.66
N PRO A 50 1.52 -20.74 1.38
CA PRO A 50 2.75 -19.99 1.62
C PRO A 50 3.76 -20.79 2.46
N GLY A 51 5.05 -20.58 2.18
CA GLY A 51 6.15 -21.19 2.91
C GLY A 51 6.20 -20.81 4.39
N GLU A 52 5.65 -19.65 4.76
CA GLU A 52 5.49 -19.23 6.15
C GLU A 52 4.69 -20.24 6.99
N MET A 53 3.81 -21.03 6.36
CA MET A 53 3.07 -22.10 7.04
C MET A 53 4.01 -23.14 7.67
N LEU A 54 5.13 -23.48 7.02
CA LEU A 54 6.15 -24.35 7.60
C LEU A 54 6.76 -23.73 8.85
N THR A 55 7.08 -22.44 8.80
CA THR A 55 7.62 -21.70 9.94
C THR A 55 6.62 -21.67 11.10
N LEU A 56 5.33 -21.50 10.82
CA LEU A 56 4.27 -21.51 11.83
C LEU A 56 4.11 -22.88 12.48
N LEU A 57 4.07 -23.96 11.68
CA LEU A 57 3.95 -25.32 12.19
C LEU A 57 5.19 -25.76 12.99
N ALA A 58 6.38 -25.25 12.64
CA ALA A 58 7.63 -25.59 13.29
C ALA A 58 8.02 -24.64 14.44
N LYS A 59 7.27 -23.55 14.68
CA LYS A 59 7.61 -22.48 15.63
C LYS A 59 7.86 -22.97 17.06
N ASN A 60 7.15 -24.03 17.47
CA ASN A 60 7.21 -24.57 18.83
C ASN A 60 8.13 -25.80 18.96
N LEU A 61 8.88 -26.14 17.91
CA LEU A 61 9.74 -27.32 17.89
C LEU A 61 11.22 -26.97 18.12
N PRO A 62 12.03 -27.93 18.60
CA PRO A 62 13.47 -27.74 18.76
C PRO A 62 14.17 -27.25 17.48
N GLU A 63 15.23 -26.44 17.60
CA GLU A 63 15.97 -25.90 16.44
C GLU A 63 16.53 -27.00 15.53
N SER A 64 16.87 -28.17 16.09
CA SER A 64 17.28 -29.37 15.35
C SER A 64 16.18 -29.86 14.39
N VAL A 65 14.94 -29.93 14.87
CA VAL A 65 13.75 -30.31 14.10
C VAL A 65 13.42 -29.24 13.05
N GLN A 66 13.49 -27.95 13.41
CA GLN A 66 13.24 -26.86 12.46
C GLN A 66 14.24 -26.87 11.29
N LYS A 67 15.51 -27.14 11.59
CA LYS A 67 16.56 -27.28 10.57
C LYS A 67 16.27 -28.50 9.69
N ALA A 68 15.93 -29.64 10.28
CA ALA A 68 15.62 -30.88 9.57
C ALA A 68 14.39 -30.76 8.65
N VAL A 69 13.31 -30.11 9.10
CA VAL A 69 12.11 -29.82 8.28
C VAL A 69 12.47 -28.97 7.05
N ARG A 70 13.40 -28.01 7.19
CA ARG A 70 13.82 -27.12 6.09
C ARG A 70 14.64 -27.84 5.01
N THR A 71 15.42 -28.86 5.39
CA THR A 71 16.24 -29.66 4.45
C THR A 71 15.53 -30.90 3.91
N GLY A 72 14.60 -31.50 4.65
CA GLY A 72 14.05 -32.84 4.37
C GLY A 72 12.93 -32.93 3.31
N MET A 73 12.66 -31.85 2.58
CA MET A 73 11.37 -31.68 1.92
C MET A 73 11.05 -32.51 0.65
N PRO A 74 11.96 -33.28 0.00
CA PRO A 74 11.55 -34.09 -1.17
C PRO A 74 11.79 -35.61 -1.09
N ASN A 75 12.36 -36.19 -0.02
CA ASN A 75 12.88 -37.57 -0.13
C ASN A 75 11.91 -38.71 0.22
N TYR A 76 10.70 -38.42 0.72
CA TYR A 76 9.71 -39.47 1.02
C TYR A 76 8.74 -39.70 -0.14
N ALA A 77 8.52 -40.97 -0.50
CA ALA A 77 7.61 -41.36 -1.58
C ALA A 77 6.17 -40.84 -1.40
N ALA A 78 5.72 -40.64 -0.16
CA ALA A 78 4.40 -40.15 0.20
C ALA A 78 4.14 -38.66 -0.13
N TYR A 79 5.19 -37.89 -0.47
CA TYR A 79 5.09 -36.44 -0.74
C TYR A 79 5.49 -36.06 -2.17
N ARG A 80 5.60 -37.03 -3.10
CA ARG A 80 5.98 -36.77 -4.50
C ARG A 80 5.04 -35.83 -5.24
N ASP A 81 3.77 -35.81 -4.83
CA ASP A 81 2.74 -34.94 -5.39
C ASP A 81 2.94 -33.47 -4.98
N ILE A 82 3.61 -33.20 -3.86
CA ILE A 82 3.85 -31.85 -3.37
C ILE A 82 5.04 -31.26 -4.09
N LYS A 83 4.82 -30.10 -4.69
CA LYS A 83 5.81 -29.33 -5.42
C LYS A 83 5.89 -27.93 -4.88
N THR A 84 7.02 -27.32 -5.16
CA THR A 84 7.37 -25.98 -4.70
C THR A 84 7.53 -25.07 -5.89
N ILE A 85 6.99 -23.86 -5.81
CA ILE A 85 7.37 -22.75 -6.69
C ILE A 85 8.06 -21.68 -5.86
N MET A 86 9.05 -21.04 -6.45
CA MET A 86 9.71 -19.89 -5.86
C MET A 86 9.43 -18.68 -6.76
N THR A 87 8.90 -17.61 -6.18
CA THR A 87 8.65 -16.36 -6.92
C THR A 87 9.93 -15.51 -7.00
N SER A 88 9.90 -14.44 -7.79
CA SER A 88 11.04 -13.52 -7.95
C SER A 88 11.45 -12.85 -6.64
N SER A 89 10.50 -12.58 -5.73
CA SER A 89 10.74 -12.10 -4.36
C SER A 89 11.31 -13.16 -3.41
N ARG A 90 11.68 -14.34 -3.92
CA ARG A 90 12.16 -15.52 -3.17
C ARG A 90 11.14 -16.08 -2.19
N GLN A 91 9.85 -15.79 -2.38
CA GLN A 91 8.82 -16.46 -1.63
C GLN A 91 8.59 -17.86 -2.14
N ILE A 92 8.41 -18.76 -1.19
CA ILE A 92 8.22 -20.18 -1.43
C ILE A 92 6.73 -20.48 -1.29
N PHE A 93 6.16 -21.16 -2.27
CA PHE A 93 4.79 -21.66 -2.22
C PHE A 93 4.73 -23.14 -2.53
N PHE A 94 3.85 -23.85 -1.84
CA PHE A 94 3.60 -25.27 -2.02
C PHE A 94 2.27 -25.52 -2.72
N TYR A 95 2.24 -26.53 -3.59
CA TYR A 95 1.04 -27.01 -4.27
C TYR A 95 1.11 -28.53 -4.46
N SER A 96 -0.05 -29.19 -4.59
CA SER A 96 -0.12 -30.62 -4.92
C SER A 96 -0.48 -30.82 -6.38
N LEU A 97 0.37 -31.55 -7.13
CA LEU A 97 0.14 -31.97 -8.51
C LEU A 97 -1.10 -32.84 -8.68
N ALA A 98 -1.56 -33.50 -7.62
CA ALA A 98 -2.79 -34.30 -7.65
C ALA A 98 -4.06 -33.44 -7.82
N HIS A 99 -3.97 -32.14 -7.51
CA HIS A 99 -5.11 -31.23 -7.51
C HIS A 99 -4.90 -29.97 -8.34
N MET A 100 -3.64 -29.60 -8.63
CA MET A 100 -3.29 -28.39 -9.37
C MET A 100 -2.12 -28.65 -10.31
N SER A 101 -2.33 -28.40 -11.61
CA SER A 101 -1.24 -28.49 -12.60
C SER A 101 -0.16 -27.42 -12.37
N ALA A 102 1.07 -27.72 -12.78
CA ALA A 102 2.20 -26.81 -12.64
C ALA A 102 1.96 -25.44 -13.31
N THR A 103 1.32 -25.41 -14.49
CA THR A 103 1.03 -24.16 -15.22
C THR A 103 0.05 -23.25 -14.48
N VAL A 104 -0.97 -23.83 -13.84
CA VAL A 104 -1.93 -23.09 -12.99
C VAL A 104 -1.24 -22.60 -11.73
N ALA A 105 -0.39 -23.42 -11.10
CA ALA A 105 0.38 -23.04 -9.92
C ALA A 105 1.31 -21.87 -10.22
N GLU A 106 2.02 -21.89 -11.34
CA GLU A 106 2.87 -20.77 -11.79
C GLU A 106 2.05 -19.50 -12.05
N ALA A 107 0.89 -19.61 -12.70
CA ALA A 107 0.01 -18.47 -12.93
C ALA A 107 -0.47 -17.84 -11.62
N LYS A 108 -0.80 -18.66 -10.61
CA LYS A 108 -1.16 -18.19 -9.26
C LYS A 108 0.04 -17.61 -8.52
N GLY A 109 1.22 -18.21 -8.66
CA GLY A 109 2.46 -17.67 -8.09
C GLY A 109 2.77 -16.26 -8.61
N ARG A 110 2.56 -16.02 -9.92
CA ARG A 110 2.69 -14.67 -10.51
C ARG A 110 1.67 -13.68 -9.93
N ILE A 111 0.46 -14.12 -9.63
CA ILE A 111 -0.56 -13.27 -9.00
C ILE A 111 -0.15 -12.92 -7.56
N GLU A 112 0.27 -13.90 -6.75
CA GLU A 112 0.74 -13.66 -5.38
C GLU A 112 1.95 -12.71 -5.37
N GLU A 113 2.89 -12.90 -6.29
CA GLU A 113 4.03 -11.99 -6.48
C GLU A 113 3.57 -10.56 -6.80
N THR A 114 2.56 -10.41 -7.67
CA THR A 114 2.00 -9.10 -8.01
C THR A 114 1.39 -8.42 -6.78
N LYS A 115 0.64 -9.17 -5.95
CA LYS A 115 0.07 -8.65 -4.69
C LYS A 115 1.16 -8.13 -3.76
N LEU A 116 2.26 -8.87 -3.64
CA LEU A 116 3.41 -8.46 -2.84
C LEU A 116 4.05 -7.20 -3.33
N ILE A 117 4.34 -7.11 -4.63
CA ILE A 117 4.98 -5.92 -5.19
C ILE A 117 4.09 -4.69 -5.01
N ILE A 118 2.76 -4.83 -5.19
CA ILE A 118 1.80 -3.75 -4.91
C ILE A 118 1.87 -3.34 -3.44
N ALA A 119 1.72 -4.29 -2.52
CA ALA A 119 1.71 -4.01 -1.09
C ALA A 119 3.03 -3.41 -0.61
N GLU A 120 4.16 -3.93 -1.09
CA GLU A 120 5.49 -3.44 -0.74
C GLU A 120 5.71 -2.02 -1.27
N LYS A 121 5.29 -1.73 -2.52
CA LYS A 121 5.33 -0.36 -3.04
C LYS A 121 4.55 0.60 -2.14
N ILE A 122 3.30 0.25 -1.81
CA ILE A 122 2.44 1.10 -0.97
C ILE A 122 3.03 1.30 0.43
N ARG A 123 3.53 0.22 1.04
CA ARG A 123 4.19 0.27 2.35
C ARG A 123 5.47 1.11 2.30
N ARG A 124 6.26 0.98 1.23
CA ARG A 124 7.51 1.75 1.03
C ARG A 124 7.22 3.24 0.86
N ASP A 125 6.26 3.60 0.02
CA ASP A 125 5.86 4.99 -0.21
C ASP A 125 5.32 5.60 1.10
N SER A 126 4.49 4.85 1.83
CA SER A 126 3.94 5.28 3.13
C SER A 126 5.02 5.42 4.23
N ARG A 127 6.03 4.53 4.26
CA ARG A 127 7.08 4.51 5.28
C ARG A 127 8.22 5.49 5.02
N VAL A 128 8.70 5.54 3.78
CA VAL A 128 9.94 6.25 3.42
C VAL A 128 9.63 7.68 2.99
N THR A 129 8.62 7.85 2.15
CA THR A 129 8.30 9.17 1.57
C THR A 129 7.15 9.87 2.28
N ILE A 130 6.47 9.17 3.20
CA ILE A 130 5.27 9.66 3.89
C ILE A 130 4.26 10.23 2.86
N SER A 131 4.14 9.53 1.72
CA SER A 131 3.32 9.96 0.60
C SER A 131 2.31 8.89 0.24
N LEU A 132 1.22 9.33 -0.37
CA LEU A 132 0.21 8.41 -0.89
C LEU A 132 0.68 7.83 -2.23
N THR A 133 0.47 6.54 -2.44
CA THR A 133 0.72 5.93 -3.74
C THR A 133 -0.48 6.16 -4.65
N PRO A 134 -0.35 6.92 -5.75
CA PRO A 134 -1.46 7.12 -6.67
C PRO A 134 -1.73 5.85 -7.47
N LEU A 135 -3.00 5.59 -7.80
CA LEU A 135 -3.40 4.34 -8.47
C LEU A 135 -2.71 4.15 -9.84
N ASN A 136 -2.46 5.24 -10.56
CA ASN A 136 -1.72 5.23 -11.83
C ASN A 136 -0.27 4.72 -11.68
N ALA A 137 0.38 4.96 -10.54
CA ALA A 137 1.72 4.45 -10.27
C ALA A 137 1.73 2.92 -10.07
N ILE A 138 0.60 2.32 -9.68
CA ILE A 138 0.46 0.86 -9.65
C ILE A 138 0.31 0.32 -11.07
N TYR A 139 -0.48 0.97 -11.92
CA TYR A 139 -0.61 0.57 -13.33
C TYR A 139 0.72 0.68 -14.08
N ALA A 140 1.53 1.69 -13.77
CA ALA A 140 2.84 1.89 -14.36
C ALA A 140 3.85 0.76 -14.06
N LEU A 141 3.65 -0.03 -13.00
CA LEU A 141 4.51 -1.18 -12.69
C LEU A 141 4.38 -2.31 -13.72
N TRP A 142 3.21 -2.43 -14.36
CA TRP A 142 2.95 -3.45 -15.38
C TRP A 142 2.19 -2.84 -16.58
N PRO A 143 2.89 -2.08 -17.45
CA PRO A 143 2.26 -1.42 -18.61
C PRO A 143 1.55 -2.39 -19.56
N GLU A 144 2.08 -3.61 -19.69
CA GLU A 144 1.55 -4.68 -20.53
C GLU A 144 0.30 -5.36 -19.92
N MET A 145 0.02 -5.14 -18.63
CA MET A 145 -1.10 -5.77 -17.95
C MET A 145 -2.34 -4.88 -18.01
N ARG A 146 -3.46 -5.46 -18.45
CA ARG A 146 -4.76 -4.76 -18.44
C ARG A 146 -5.11 -4.30 -17.03
N THR A 147 -5.51 -3.03 -16.90
CA THR A 147 -5.90 -2.39 -15.64
C THR A 147 -7.00 -3.16 -14.90
N VAL A 148 -7.97 -3.72 -15.62
CA VAL A 148 -9.04 -4.56 -15.05
C VAL A 148 -8.49 -5.75 -14.26
N LYS A 149 -7.41 -6.37 -14.74
CA LYS A 149 -6.77 -7.50 -14.05
C LYS A 149 -6.09 -7.03 -12.77
N ILE A 150 -5.40 -5.89 -12.81
CA ILE A 150 -4.80 -5.26 -11.63
C ILE A 150 -5.88 -4.93 -10.59
N CYS A 151 -7.02 -4.36 -11.01
CA CYS A 151 -8.18 -4.11 -10.15
C CYS A 151 -8.72 -5.39 -9.51
N SER A 152 -8.84 -6.48 -10.27
CA SER A 152 -9.24 -7.78 -9.72
C SER A 152 -8.27 -8.29 -8.66
N ILE A 153 -6.96 -8.13 -8.88
CA ILE A 153 -5.93 -8.53 -7.92
C ILE A 153 -6.03 -7.68 -6.65
N MET A 154 -6.18 -6.36 -6.76
CA MET A 154 -6.35 -5.47 -5.61
C MET A 154 -7.63 -5.77 -4.82
N ASN A 155 -8.73 -6.11 -5.51
CA ASN A 155 -9.96 -6.54 -4.84
C ASN A 155 -9.76 -7.85 -4.08
N GLU A 156 -9.01 -8.79 -4.64
CA GLU A 156 -8.63 -10.03 -3.94
C GLU A 156 -7.77 -9.71 -2.70
N MET A 157 -6.82 -8.77 -2.80
CA MET A 157 -5.99 -8.35 -1.65
C MET A 157 -6.83 -7.86 -0.47
N GLN A 158 -7.93 -7.13 -0.72
CA GLN A 158 -8.82 -6.64 0.35
C GLN A 158 -9.48 -7.75 1.17
N THR A 159 -9.59 -8.96 0.62
CA THR A 159 -10.16 -10.12 1.32
C THR A 159 -9.15 -10.85 2.21
N GLN A 160 -7.85 -10.59 2.04
CA GLN A 160 -6.78 -11.30 2.73
C GLN A 160 -6.27 -10.53 3.94
N GLU A 161 -6.16 -11.21 5.09
CA GLU A 161 -5.74 -10.58 6.35
C GLU A 161 -4.32 -9.97 6.28
N CYS A 162 -3.42 -10.55 5.49
CA CYS A 162 -2.04 -10.08 5.34
C CYS A 162 -1.91 -8.71 4.64
N TYR A 163 -2.97 -8.25 3.96
CA TYR A 163 -3.03 -6.94 3.29
C TYR A 163 -4.05 -6.00 3.93
N ARG A 164 -4.56 -6.32 5.13
CA ARG A 164 -5.54 -5.48 5.85
C ARG A 164 -5.06 -4.05 6.07
N ASP A 165 -3.74 -3.85 6.15
CA ASP A 165 -3.15 -2.53 6.30
C ASP A 165 -3.24 -1.64 5.05
N VAL A 166 -3.44 -2.22 3.88
CA VAL A 166 -3.50 -1.48 2.61
C VAL A 166 -4.89 -0.89 2.46
N LYS A 167 -4.99 0.44 2.57
CA LYS A 167 -6.23 1.20 2.46
C LYS A 167 -6.23 2.10 1.22
N THR A 168 -7.44 2.49 0.81
CA THR A 168 -7.68 3.43 -0.29
C THR A 168 -8.28 4.72 0.26
N VAL A 169 -7.86 5.87 -0.27
CA VAL A 169 -8.48 7.18 -0.03
C VAL A 169 -8.79 7.83 -1.37
N SER A 170 -10.00 8.40 -1.50
CA SER A 170 -10.38 9.19 -2.66
C SER A 170 -10.12 10.66 -2.40
N ALA A 171 -9.58 11.32 -3.41
CA ALA A 171 -9.49 12.76 -3.50
C ALA A 171 -10.82 13.38 -3.92
N CYS A 172 -10.97 14.70 -3.69
CA CYS A 172 -12.12 15.46 -4.18
C CYS A 172 -12.24 15.46 -5.71
N SER A 173 -11.12 15.30 -6.43
CA SER A 173 -11.10 15.17 -7.90
C SER A 173 -11.56 13.80 -8.41
N GLY A 174 -11.88 12.85 -7.53
CA GLY A 174 -12.17 11.46 -7.88
C GLY A 174 -10.93 10.59 -8.09
N ALA A 175 -9.71 11.16 -7.99
CA ALA A 175 -8.48 10.38 -8.03
C ALA A 175 -8.37 9.43 -6.81
N LEU A 176 -7.93 8.21 -7.06
CA LEU A 176 -7.75 7.19 -6.03
C LEU A 176 -6.28 7.07 -5.64
N TYR A 177 -6.05 7.03 -4.34
CA TYR A 177 -4.75 6.88 -3.73
C TYR A 177 -4.75 5.73 -2.72
N LEU A 178 -3.60 5.08 -2.55
CA LEU A 178 -3.39 3.94 -1.68
C LEU A 178 -2.36 4.30 -0.60
N TYR A 179 -2.55 3.77 0.61
CA TYR A 179 -1.64 3.95 1.74
C TYR A 179 -1.66 2.74 2.66
N SER A 180 -0.63 2.61 3.49
CA SER A 180 -0.57 1.61 4.57
C SER A 180 -0.90 2.28 5.90
N ASP A 181 -1.92 1.78 6.60
CA ASP A 181 -2.35 2.31 7.90
C ASP A 181 -1.34 2.04 9.04
N ARG A 182 -0.34 1.20 8.79
CA ARG A 182 0.84 1.00 9.66
C ARG A 182 1.70 2.24 9.79
N HIS A 183 1.63 3.15 8.82
CA HIS A 183 2.51 4.32 8.72
C HIS A 183 1.75 5.63 8.58
N ILE A 184 0.57 5.63 7.94
CA ILE A 184 -0.24 6.82 7.69
C ILE A 184 -1.63 6.62 8.30
N THR A 185 -2.05 7.53 9.17
CA THR A 185 -3.42 7.50 9.73
C THR A 185 -4.45 7.90 8.68
N ASP A 186 -5.67 7.38 8.79
CA ASP A 186 -6.77 7.69 7.86
C ASP A 186 -7.02 9.21 7.73
N LYS A 187 -6.93 9.96 8.84
CA LYS A 187 -7.05 11.43 8.84
C LYS A 187 -5.93 12.11 8.05
N TYR A 188 -4.69 11.65 8.24
CA TYR A 188 -3.54 12.20 7.55
C TYR A 188 -3.56 11.84 6.06
N ALA A 189 -4.04 10.65 5.70
CA ALA A 189 -4.24 10.24 4.32
C ALA A 189 -5.23 11.16 3.58
N VAL A 190 -6.34 11.55 4.22
CA VAL A 190 -7.29 12.52 3.64
C VAL A 190 -6.62 13.88 3.42
N LEU A 191 -5.80 14.34 4.35
CA LEU A 191 -5.05 15.59 4.19
C LEU A 191 -4.06 15.50 3.03
N LEU A 192 -3.29 14.41 2.95
CA LEU A 192 -2.35 14.18 1.85
C LEU A 192 -3.06 14.03 0.50
N ALA A 193 -4.26 13.45 0.46
CA ALA A 193 -5.03 13.34 -0.77
C ALA A 193 -5.47 14.72 -1.26
N ARG A 194 -5.80 15.65 -0.34
CA ARG A 194 -6.12 17.04 -0.69
C ARG A 194 -4.92 17.78 -1.27
N THR A 195 -3.72 17.54 -0.75
CA THR A 195 -2.49 18.21 -1.24
C THR A 195 -1.94 17.55 -2.50
N ALA A 196 -2.00 16.22 -2.62
CA ALA A 196 -1.48 15.45 -3.75
C ALA A 196 -2.22 15.70 -5.06
N VAL A 197 -3.48 16.14 -4.97
CA VAL A 197 -4.29 16.43 -6.16
C VAL A 197 -3.75 17.63 -6.93
N ASN A 198 -2.94 18.50 -6.31
CA ASN A 198 -2.46 19.75 -6.91
C ASN A 198 -3.54 20.46 -7.74
N ASP A 199 -4.81 20.32 -7.35
CA ASP A 199 -5.86 21.12 -7.92
C ASP A 199 -5.87 22.38 -7.08
N THR A 200 -4.86 23.19 -7.36
CA THR A 200 -4.67 24.53 -6.82
C THR A 200 -5.99 25.29 -6.84
N CYS A 201 -6.85 25.04 -7.85
CA CYS A 201 -8.17 25.63 -7.97
C CYS A 201 -9.14 25.15 -6.87
N THR A 202 -9.24 23.84 -6.65
CA THR A 202 -10.05 23.28 -5.55
C THR A 202 -9.53 23.73 -4.19
N THR A 203 -8.21 23.75 -3.99
CA THR A 203 -7.62 24.25 -2.73
C THR A 203 -7.96 25.72 -2.50
N ILE A 204 -7.77 26.58 -3.51
CA ILE A 204 -8.16 28.00 -3.43
C ILE A 204 -9.65 28.12 -3.12
N ALA A 205 -10.53 27.43 -3.86
CA ALA A 205 -11.96 27.51 -3.66
C ALA A 205 -12.39 27.06 -2.25
N HIS A 206 -11.82 25.96 -1.74
CA HIS A 206 -12.15 25.47 -0.40
C HIS A 206 -11.68 26.42 0.70
N THR A 207 -10.44 26.92 0.61
CA THR A 207 -9.92 27.90 1.57
C THR A 207 -10.72 29.20 1.54
N VAL A 208 -11.08 29.70 0.36
CA VAL A 208 -11.92 30.90 0.21
C VAL A 208 -13.30 30.68 0.87
N ARG A 209 -13.90 29.51 0.70
CA ARG A 209 -15.18 29.14 1.35
C ARG A 209 -15.03 29.06 2.86
N GLU A 210 -13.97 28.45 3.37
CA GLU A 210 -13.70 28.33 4.81
C GLU A 210 -13.48 29.69 5.46
N GLU A 211 -12.65 30.55 4.86
CA GLU A 211 -12.47 31.93 5.31
C GLU A 211 -13.80 32.67 5.28
N SER A 212 -14.54 32.65 4.16
CA SER A 212 -15.83 33.33 4.06
C SER A 212 -16.89 32.82 5.05
N ARG A 213 -16.82 31.55 5.47
CA ARG A 213 -17.79 30.90 6.36
C ARG A 213 -17.43 31.02 7.84
N ILE A 214 -16.20 30.66 8.20
CA ILE A 214 -15.73 30.56 9.58
C ILE A 214 -15.25 31.93 10.08
N TYR A 215 -14.58 32.69 9.23
CA TYR A 215 -13.98 33.98 9.55
C TYR A 215 -14.41 35.01 8.51
N PRO A 216 -15.66 35.53 8.51
CA PRO A 216 -16.31 36.21 7.38
C PRO A 216 -15.49 37.39 6.82
N ARG A 217 -14.48 37.06 6.02
CA ARG A 217 -13.44 37.96 5.54
C ARG A 217 -12.97 37.46 4.19
N PRO A 218 -12.63 38.38 3.28
CA PRO A 218 -12.02 38.01 2.01
C PRO A 218 -10.53 37.65 2.23
N ILE A 219 -10.02 36.73 1.43
CA ILE A 219 -8.60 36.32 1.49
C ILE A 219 -7.81 36.97 0.34
N LYS A 220 -6.64 37.52 0.67
CA LYS A 220 -5.71 38.10 -0.32
C LYS A 220 -5.03 36.99 -1.11
N ILE A 221 -4.93 37.13 -2.43
CA ILE A 221 -4.39 36.05 -3.28
C ILE A 221 -2.93 35.69 -2.94
N THR A 222 -2.14 36.65 -2.45
CA THR A 222 -0.76 36.43 -2.02
C THR A 222 -0.64 35.52 -0.80
N ALA A 223 -1.72 35.29 -0.05
CA ALA A 223 -1.70 34.32 1.05
C ALA A 223 -1.45 32.89 0.55
N PHE A 224 -1.89 32.58 -0.68
CA PHE A 224 -1.72 31.27 -1.31
C PHE A 224 -0.27 30.97 -1.72
N THR A 225 0.59 31.98 -1.83
CA THR A 225 2.04 31.75 -2.07
C THR A 225 2.82 31.54 -0.78
N SER A 226 2.17 31.61 0.39
CA SER A 226 2.84 31.36 1.67
C SER A 226 3.27 29.90 1.80
N GLN A 227 4.20 29.64 2.72
CA GLN A 227 4.75 28.30 2.97
C GLN A 227 3.69 27.25 3.33
N VAL A 228 2.51 27.67 3.83
CA VAL A 228 1.40 26.78 4.20
C VAL A 228 0.74 26.14 2.99
N PHE A 229 0.58 26.90 1.90
CA PHE A 229 -0.05 26.42 0.66
C PHE A 229 0.98 26.03 -0.39
N GLY A 230 2.16 26.67 -0.39
CA GLY A 230 3.28 26.34 -1.26
C GLY A 230 2.99 26.52 -2.75
N ILE A 231 2.00 27.36 -3.12
CA ILE A 231 1.61 27.55 -4.53
C ILE A 231 2.64 28.47 -5.20
N PRO A 232 3.30 28.03 -6.29
CA PRO A 232 4.25 28.87 -7.00
C PRO A 232 3.58 30.13 -7.55
N PRO A 233 4.19 31.32 -7.42
CA PRO A 233 3.63 32.56 -7.96
C PRO A 233 3.31 32.47 -9.46
N ALA A 234 4.16 31.79 -10.23
CA ALA A 234 3.95 31.58 -11.67
C ALA A 234 2.67 30.79 -12.02
N SER A 235 2.16 29.99 -11.08
CA SER A 235 0.98 29.14 -11.28
C SER A 235 -0.30 29.73 -10.67
N LEU A 236 -0.19 30.75 -9.82
CA LEU A 236 -1.31 31.28 -9.04
C LEU A 236 -2.35 31.97 -9.94
N GLU A 237 -1.93 32.93 -10.76
CA GLU A 237 -2.79 33.70 -11.64
C GLU A 237 -3.59 32.81 -12.63
N PRO A 238 -2.97 31.87 -13.36
CA PRO A 238 -3.70 30.92 -14.19
C PRO A 238 -4.73 30.10 -13.40
N CYS A 239 -4.42 29.73 -12.16
CA CYS A 239 -5.35 28.99 -11.30
C CYS A 239 -6.53 29.84 -10.86
N ILE A 240 -6.31 31.10 -10.48
CA ILE A 240 -7.40 32.02 -10.12
C ILE A 240 -8.34 32.24 -11.31
N VAL A 241 -7.79 32.44 -12.51
CA VAL A 241 -8.58 32.57 -13.73
C VAL A 241 -9.40 31.30 -13.98
N ARG A 242 -8.81 30.12 -13.77
CA ARG A 242 -9.54 28.86 -13.90
C ARG A 242 -10.65 28.75 -12.86
N VAL A 243 -10.41 29.10 -11.59
CA VAL A 243 -11.43 29.10 -10.53
C VAL A 243 -12.62 30.00 -10.90
N LEU A 244 -12.36 31.24 -11.31
CA LEU A 244 -13.42 32.21 -11.61
C LEU A 244 -14.27 31.84 -12.83
N ASN A 245 -13.74 31.02 -13.74
CA ASN A 245 -14.43 30.60 -14.96
C ASN A 245 -14.99 29.17 -14.88
N HIS A 246 -14.74 28.42 -13.81
CA HIS A 246 -15.19 27.03 -13.71
C HIS A 246 -16.65 26.96 -13.21
N PRO A 247 -17.50 26.12 -13.84
CA PRO A 247 -18.90 25.99 -13.43
C PRO A 247 -19.10 25.41 -12.02
N GLU A 248 -18.11 24.71 -11.46
CA GLU A 248 -18.19 24.18 -10.07
C GLU A 248 -17.84 25.23 -8.99
N PHE A 249 -17.29 26.38 -9.37
CA PHE A 249 -16.84 27.43 -8.44
C PHE A 249 -17.56 28.76 -8.68
N THR A 250 -18.81 28.71 -9.15
CA THR A 250 -19.64 29.90 -9.44
C THR A 250 -19.87 30.79 -8.21
N ASP A 251 -19.67 30.25 -7.02
CA ASP A 251 -19.77 30.98 -5.77
C ASP A 251 -18.56 31.88 -5.49
N ILE A 252 -17.41 31.61 -6.10
CA ILE A 252 -16.18 32.37 -5.86
C ILE A 252 -16.19 33.67 -6.67
N ARG A 253 -15.99 34.79 -5.99
CA ARG A 253 -15.97 36.15 -6.55
C ARG A 253 -14.64 36.83 -6.26
N LYS A 254 -14.26 37.73 -7.16
CA LYS A 254 -13.03 38.53 -7.10
C LYS A 254 -13.35 39.96 -6.70
N LEU A 255 -12.59 40.50 -5.75
CA LEU A 255 -12.55 41.92 -5.42
C LEU A 255 -11.17 42.48 -5.75
N ILE A 256 -11.15 43.74 -6.16
CA ILE A 256 -9.93 44.49 -6.41
C ILE A 256 -10.00 45.76 -5.59
N HIS A 257 -8.99 46.00 -4.76
CA HIS A 257 -8.90 47.24 -4.01
C HIS A 257 -8.64 48.42 -4.98
N PRO A 258 -9.42 49.51 -4.94
CA PRO A 258 -9.30 50.61 -5.91
C PRO A 258 -7.91 51.27 -5.96
N GLU A 259 -7.28 51.48 -4.79
CA GLU A 259 -6.01 52.21 -4.68
C GLU A 259 -4.79 51.27 -4.76
N THR A 260 -4.70 50.27 -3.88
CA THR A 260 -3.56 49.34 -3.82
C THR A 260 -3.55 48.28 -4.92
N GLN A 261 -4.63 48.16 -5.71
CA GLN A 261 -4.81 47.11 -6.74
C GLN A 261 -4.67 45.68 -6.18
N ALA A 262 -4.76 45.51 -4.86
CA ALA A 262 -4.69 44.21 -4.21
C ALA A 262 -5.91 43.37 -4.58
N VAL A 263 -5.65 42.12 -4.97
CA VAL A 263 -6.69 41.18 -5.38
C VAL A 263 -7.09 40.28 -4.20
N TYR A 264 -8.40 40.18 -3.99
CA TYR A 264 -9.02 39.39 -2.94
C TYR A 264 -10.06 38.44 -3.54
N LEU A 265 -10.26 37.30 -2.87
CA LEU A 265 -11.28 36.32 -3.20
C LEU A 265 -12.24 36.12 -2.03
N TYR A 266 -13.51 35.92 -2.34
CA TYR A 266 -14.54 35.54 -1.37
C TYR A 266 -15.58 34.60 -1.99
N SER A 267 -16.33 33.87 -1.15
CA SER A 267 -17.46 33.05 -1.60
C SER A 267 -18.78 33.76 -1.30
N ASN A 268 -19.57 34.04 -2.34
CA ASN A 268 -20.88 34.66 -2.22
C ASN A 268 -21.95 33.73 -1.64
N GLN A 269 -21.63 32.44 -1.47
CA GLN A 269 -22.46 31.47 -0.74
C GLN A 269 -22.51 31.79 0.76
N TYR A 270 -21.43 32.33 1.32
CA TYR A 270 -21.29 32.55 2.76
C TYR A 270 -21.16 34.02 3.15
N MET A 271 -20.72 34.90 2.25
CA MET A 271 -20.46 36.31 2.53
C MET A 271 -21.02 37.23 1.45
N LYS A 272 -21.68 38.32 1.86
CA LYS A 272 -22.18 39.36 0.94
C LYS A 272 -21.04 40.26 0.44
N GLU A 273 -21.19 40.78 -0.77
CA GLU A 273 -20.19 41.64 -1.43
C GLU A 273 -19.86 42.89 -0.62
N ASP A 274 -20.87 43.62 -0.13
CA ASP A 274 -20.67 44.83 0.66
C ASP A 274 -19.82 44.57 1.91
N HIS A 275 -20.07 43.45 2.58
CA HIS A 275 -19.32 43.05 3.77
C HIS A 275 -17.87 42.71 3.42
N ALA A 276 -17.68 41.91 2.37
CA ALA A 276 -16.35 41.56 1.88
C ALA A 276 -15.54 42.81 1.50
N PHE A 277 -16.17 43.77 0.83
CA PHE A 277 -15.53 45.02 0.41
C PHE A 277 -15.15 45.91 1.61
N SER A 278 -16.03 46.06 2.61
CA SER A 278 -15.70 46.80 3.84
C SER A 278 -14.52 46.19 4.59
N VAL A 279 -14.47 44.86 4.74
CA VAL A 279 -13.36 44.19 5.42
C VAL A 279 -12.06 44.31 4.62
N MET A 280 -12.11 44.19 3.29
CA MET A 280 -10.95 44.39 2.42
C MET A 280 -10.33 45.79 2.60
N LYS A 281 -11.16 46.84 2.59
CA LYS A 281 -10.69 48.23 2.82
C LYS A 281 -10.00 48.35 4.17
N TRP A 282 -10.64 47.85 5.22
CA TRP A 282 -10.08 47.91 6.57
C TRP A 282 -8.72 47.20 6.67
N LEU A 283 -8.55 46.05 6.01
CA LEU A 283 -7.30 45.28 6.00
C LEU A 283 -6.15 45.98 5.26
N GLU A 284 -6.44 46.77 4.23
CA GLU A 284 -5.42 47.51 3.47
C GLU A 284 -5.10 48.87 4.13
N GLU A 285 -6.08 49.50 4.79
CA GLU A 285 -5.92 50.77 5.52
C GLU A 285 -5.24 50.60 6.89
N THR A 286 -5.28 49.40 7.49
CA THR A 286 -4.56 49.11 8.75
C THR A 286 -3.16 48.58 8.46
N PRO A 287 -2.08 49.37 8.65
CA PRO A 287 -0.73 48.88 8.42
C PRO A 287 -0.41 47.76 9.44
N SER A 288 -0.04 46.59 8.93
CA SER A 288 0.56 45.54 9.77
C SER A 288 1.83 46.10 10.40
N LYS A 289 1.87 46.21 11.74
CA LYS A 289 3.09 46.57 12.46
C LYS A 289 4.22 45.62 12.01
N PRO A 290 5.41 46.12 11.62
CA PRO A 290 6.52 45.25 11.30
C PRO A 290 6.88 44.44 12.55
N HIS A 291 6.87 43.11 12.42
CA HIS A 291 7.41 42.22 13.44
C HIS A 291 8.87 42.63 13.68
N ALA A 292 9.15 43.09 14.89
CA ALA A 292 10.50 43.35 15.34
C ALA A 292 11.33 42.07 15.17
N SER A 293 12.32 42.12 14.28
CA SER A 293 13.37 41.12 14.18
C SER A 293 14.10 41.05 15.52
N LEU A 294 13.88 39.98 16.27
CA LEU A 294 14.70 39.62 17.42
C LEU A 294 16.12 39.39 16.91
N ARG A 295 17.01 40.31 17.28
CA ARG A 295 18.47 40.11 17.24
C ARG A 295 18.89 39.13 18.32
#